data_AF-A0A952CDQ7-F1
#
_entry.id   AF-A0A952CDQ7-F1
#
_cell.length_a   1.000
_cell.length_b   1.000
_cell.length_c   1.000
_cell.angle_alpha   90.00
_cell.angle_beta   90.00
_cell.angle_gamma   90.00
#
_symmetry.space_group_name_H-M   'P 1'
#
loop_
_entity.id
_entity.type
_entity.pdbx_description
1 polymer ?
#
loop_
_entity_poly.entity_id
_entity_poly.type
_entity_poly.pdbx_seq_one_letter_code
_entity_poly.pdbx_strand_id
1 'polypeptide(L)'
;MSLRERAEIRRATLAARRALEELDAAGAEELARLYGAAAERLRAAIARAAAGDGNLSLVEMRQVLAQVETILAQVTELRNATVSAGLSHAAALGAGAVLGTAAAMPVATEAVSFVRHFVAADGLMLSDRLWRIDRAAKAAIAEAIELAVIQGHGSAEAAREFLARGREVPPEVAARLGAANAARLGDQAAELMTGRGESALYQAHRVFRTEINRAHGEAYMAGAEDHPDFAGFRFLLSPAHPKHDICDLLAAQNLHGLGPGVYPSREKCPWPAHPNTLSYVEVVYRDEITDADRAGKETPMAALERLPAAVRAGVLGKGKAELFNEGRLRQGMIRAPLSKVAARIARTESSVAGQPPDTYAIAHAGGAHHGFLLRQRELPDHLIEKGMRSLQGQIDRHERWIAHPEEKVGKDWPPERVADLVEKKWPKDIARQQAQLEILGGIMKERKDGTG
;
A
#
# COMPACT_ATOMS: atom_id res chain seq x y z
N MET A 1 24.28 9.38 27.92
CA MET A 1 24.92 8.22 27.28
C MET A 1 26.40 8.52 27.06
N SER A 2 27.29 7.56 27.27
CA SER A 2 28.71 7.78 26.99
C SER A 2 29.00 7.78 25.48
N LEU A 3 30.05 8.48 25.04
CA LEU A 3 30.53 8.42 23.64
C LEU A 3 30.85 6.98 23.21
N ARG A 4 31.36 6.17 24.14
CA ARG A 4 31.72 4.76 23.92
C ARG A 4 30.49 3.90 23.65
N GLU A 5 29.49 3.99 24.51
CA GLU A 5 28.22 3.26 24.39
C GLU A 5 27.51 3.58 23.07
N ARG A 6 27.45 4.87 22.71
CA ARG A 6 26.95 5.30 21.40
C ARG A 6 27.71 4.68 20.24
N ALA A 7 29.05 4.71 20.30
CA ALA A 7 29.89 4.14 19.25
C ALA A 7 29.72 2.61 19.15
N GLU A 8 29.47 1.93 20.26
CA GLU A 8 29.14 0.50 20.31
C GLU A 8 27.80 0.23 19.60
N ILE A 9 26.74 0.98 19.91
CA ILE A 9 25.43 0.86 19.26
C ILE A 9 25.52 1.17 17.75
N ARG A 10 26.27 2.21 17.36
CA ARG A 10 26.50 2.54 15.94
C ARG A 10 27.20 1.41 15.18
N ARG A 11 28.22 0.79 15.78
CA ARG A 11 28.91 -0.38 15.19
C ARG A 11 27.98 -1.58 15.08
N ALA A 12 27.21 -1.87 16.12
CA ALA A 12 26.24 -2.96 16.10
C ALA A 12 25.14 -2.73 15.05
N THR A 13 24.65 -1.50 14.93
CA THR A 13 23.69 -1.08 13.89
C THR A 13 24.24 -1.32 12.48
N LEU A 14 25.50 -0.93 12.22
CA LEU A 14 26.14 -1.17 10.92
C LEU A 14 26.31 -2.66 10.63
N ALA A 15 26.69 -3.46 11.63
CA ALA A 15 26.83 -4.91 11.49
C ALA A 15 25.49 -5.59 11.20
N ALA A 16 24.44 -5.24 11.94
CA ALA A 16 23.08 -5.75 11.73
C ALA A 16 22.55 -5.43 10.32
N ARG A 17 22.84 -4.23 9.81
CA ARG A 17 22.48 -3.84 8.44
C ARG A 17 23.17 -4.68 7.37
N ARG A 18 24.48 -4.93 7.50
CA ARG A 18 25.20 -5.82 6.57
C ARG A 18 24.64 -7.23 6.61
N ALA A 19 24.37 -7.75 7.81
CA ALA A 19 23.75 -9.07 7.97
C ALA A 19 22.33 -9.14 7.37
N LEU A 20 21.56 -8.03 7.41
CA LEU A 20 20.25 -7.96 6.75
C LEU A 20 20.38 -7.97 5.22
N GLU A 21 21.38 -7.27 4.65
CA GLU A 21 21.67 -7.31 3.22
C GLU A 21 22.08 -8.72 2.76
N GLU A 22 22.91 -9.41 3.55
CA GLU A 22 23.28 -10.82 3.31
C GLU A 22 22.06 -11.75 3.42
N LEU A 23 21.19 -11.54 4.40
CA LEU A 23 19.94 -12.29 4.57
C LEU A 23 18.99 -12.10 3.38
N ASP A 24 18.87 -10.87 2.88
CA ASP A 24 18.08 -10.58 1.68
C ASP A 24 18.64 -11.31 0.45
N ALA A 25 19.96 -11.25 0.24
CA ALA A 25 20.62 -11.93 -0.87
C ALA A 25 20.42 -13.47 -0.79
N ALA A 26 20.67 -14.07 0.38
CA ALA A 26 20.48 -15.50 0.60
C ALA A 26 19.02 -15.94 0.42
N GLY A 27 18.06 -15.14 0.89
CA GLY A 27 16.64 -15.39 0.67
C GLY A 27 16.24 -15.26 -0.79
N ALA A 28 16.81 -14.31 -1.54
CA ALA A 28 16.58 -14.17 -2.97
C ALA A 28 17.07 -15.40 -3.74
N GLU A 29 18.27 -15.89 -3.43
CA GLU A 29 18.85 -17.10 -4.03
C GLU A 29 18.01 -18.34 -3.72
N GLU A 30 17.59 -18.51 -2.47
CA GLU A 30 16.74 -19.63 -2.07
C GLU A 30 15.38 -19.60 -2.78
N LEU A 31 14.73 -18.43 -2.85
CA LEU A 31 13.49 -18.28 -3.60
C LEU A 31 13.71 -18.59 -5.09
N ALA A 32 14.79 -18.10 -5.70
CA ALA A 32 15.11 -18.39 -7.09
C ALA A 32 15.29 -19.90 -7.34
N ARG A 33 15.99 -20.60 -6.43
CA ARG A 33 16.15 -22.06 -6.47
C ARG A 33 14.81 -22.79 -6.37
N LEU A 34 13.95 -22.38 -5.43
CA LEU A 34 12.63 -22.99 -5.21
C LEU A 34 11.71 -22.83 -6.42
N TYR A 35 11.60 -21.61 -6.95
CA TYR A 35 10.76 -21.31 -8.11
C TYR A 35 11.33 -21.89 -9.41
N GLY A 36 12.65 -21.90 -9.58
CA GLY A 36 13.32 -22.57 -10.70
C GLY A 36 13.06 -24.08 -10.70
N ALA A 37 13.20 -24.73 -9.55
CA ALA A 37 12.87 -26.15 -9.42
C ALA A 37 11.38 -26.44 -9.66
N ALA A 38 10.48 -25.52 -9.30
CA ALA A 38 9.06 -25.65 -9.61
C ALA A 38 8.80 -25.49 -11.13
N ALA A 39 9.44 -24.52 -11.79
CA ALA A 39 9.36 -24.31 -13.23
C ALA A 39 9.81 -25.55 -14.03
N GLU A 40 10.93 -26.16 -13.66
CA GLU A 40 11.41 -27.40 -14.31
C GLU A 40 10.45 -28.57 -14.08
N ARG A 41 9.89 -28.70 -12.87
CA ARG A 41 8.86 -29.71 -12.58
C ARG A 41 7.59 -29.50 -13.41
N LEU A 42 7.17 -28.25 -13.61
CA LEU A 42 6.03 -27.91 -14.46
C LEU A 42 6.31 -28.27 -15.93
N ARG A 43 7.47 -27.87 -16.47
CA ARG A 43 7.92 -28.25 -17.82
C ARG A 43 7.87 -29.75 -18.02
N ALA A 44 8.46 -30.50 -17.09
CA ALA A 44 8.51 -31.95 -17.17
C ALA A 44 7.11 -32.61 -17.02
N ALA A 45 6.24 -32.06 -16.16
CA ALA A 45 4.86 -32.52 -16.01
C ALA A 45 4.05 -32.35 -17.30
N ILE A 46 4.12 -31.17 -17.90
CA ILE A 46 3.45 -30.85 -19.17
C ILE A 46 4.00 -31.73 -20.30
N ALA A 47 5.31 -31.84 -20.42
CA ALA A 47 5.95 -32.64 -21.47
C ALA A 47 5.59 -34.14 -21.38
N ARG A 48 5.55 -34.72 -20.17
CA ARG A 48 5.17 -36.13 -19.97
C ARG A 48 3.71 -36.43 -20.31
N ALA A 49 2.85 -35.43 -20.27
CA ALA A 49 1.43 -35.57 -20.57
C ALA A 49 1.10 -35.36 -22.06
N ALA A 50 2.10 -35.06 -22.89
CA ALA A 50 1.91 -34.89 -24.33
C ALA A 50 1.54 -36.22 -25.00
N ALA A 51 0.59 -36.15 -25.93
CA ALA A 51 0.26 -37.26 -26.82
C ALA A 51 1.41 -37.49 -27.83
N GLY A 52 1.27 -38.53 -28.66
CA GLY A 52 2.31 -38.91 -29.64
C GLY A 52 2.64 -37.85 -30.70
N ASP A 53 1.77 -36.85 -30.88
CA ASP A 53 1.99 -35.70 -31.77
C ASP A 53 2.65 -34.49 -31.06
N GLY A 54 2.96 -34.62 -29.77
CA GLY A 54 3.57 -33.58 -28.94
C GLY A 54 2.58 -32.52 -28.43
N ASN A 55 1.28 -32.69 -28.65
CA ASN A 55 0.24 -31.80 -28.15
C ASN A 55 -0.48 -32.39 -26.93
N LEU A 56 -1.10 -31.52 -26.12
CA LEU A 56 -2.01 -31.92 -25.06
C LEU A 56 -3.44 -32.05 -25.59
N SER A 57 -4.09 -33.17 -25.25
CA SER A 57 -5.53 -33.37 -25.45
C SER A 57 -6.37 -32.84 -24.28
N LEU A 58 -7.69 -32.77 -24.48
CA LEU A 58 -8.64 -32.44 -23.40
C LEU A 58 -8.58 -33.41 -22.22
N VAL A 59 -8.24 -34.68 -22.47
CA VAL A 59 -8.13 -35.71 -21.42
C VAL A 59 -6.88 -35.47 -20.58
N GLU A 60 -5.73 -35.27 -21.23
CA GLU A 60 -4.44 -35.02 -20.57
C GLU A 60 -4.44 -33.68 -19.83
N MET A 61 -5.14 -32.66 -20.33
CA MET A 61 -5.27 -31.35 -19.69
C MET A 61 -5.70 -31.44 -18.23
N ARG A 62 -6.72 -32.26 -17.90
CA ARG A 62 -7.20 -32.39 -16.50
C ARG A 62 -6.11 -32.96 -15.58
N GLN A 63 -5.33 -33.92 -16.08
CA GLN A 63 -4.22 -34.51 -15.33
C GLN A 63 -3.09 -33.50 -15.13
N VAL A 64 -2.75 -32.73 -16.17
CA VAL A 64 -1.75 -31.67 -16.09
C VAL A 64 -2.15 -30.62 -15.07
N LEU A 65 -3.39 -30.12 -15.10
CA LEU A 65 -3.86 -29.12 -14.14
C LEU A 65 -3.77 -29.61 -12.69
N ALA A 66 -4.10 -30.88 -12.42
CA ALA A 66 -3.92 -31.47 -11.08
C ALA A 66 -2.45 -31.53 -10.64
N GLN A 67 -1.53 -31.84 -11.57
CA GLN A 67 -0.09 -31.82 -11.30
C GLN A 67 0.42 -30.39 -11.06
N VAL A 68 -0.05 -29.41 -11.84
CA VAL A 68 0.26 -27.98 -11.65
C VAL A 68 -0.12 -27.55 -10.24
N GLU A 69 -1.34 -27.86 -9.79
CA GLU A 69 -1.79 -27.54 -8.44
C GLU A 69 -0.88 -28.13 -7.35
N THR A 70 -0.47 -29.39 -7.52
CA THR A 70 0.42 -30.08 -6.58
C THR A 70 1.80 -29.41 -6.52
N ILE A 71 2.38 -29.07 -7.66
CA ILE A 71 3.70 -28.41 -7.74
C ILE A 71 3.64 -27.01 -7.12
N LEU A 72 2.57 -26.25 -7.40
CA LEU A 72 2.37 -24.91 -6.86
C LEU A 72 2.11 -24.93 -5.35
N ALA A 73 1.41 -25.94 -4.82
CA ALA A 73 1.25 -26.12 -3.39
C ALA A 73 2.59 -26.40 -2.68
N GLN A 74 3.47 -27.19 -3.28
CA GLN A 74 4.79 -27.47 -2.71
C GLN A 74 5.69 -26.22 -2.66
N VAL A 75 5.73 -25.41 -3.73
CA VAL A 75 6.51 -24.17 -3.71
C VAL A 75 5.91 -23.13 -2.75
N THR A 76 4.58 -23.12 -2.59
CA THR A 76 3.86 -22.28 -1.61
C THR A 76 4.34 -22.56 -0.18
N GLU A 77 4.38 -23.84 0.21
CA GLU A 77 4.83 -24.26 1.54
C GLU A 77 6.29 -23.87 1.80
N LEU A 78 7.18 -24.20 0.87
CA LEU A 78 8.62 -23.90 1.00
C LEU A 78 8.88 -22.38 1.04
N ARG A 79 8.22 -21.61 0.18
CA ARG A 79 8.32 -20.14 0.17
C ARG A 79 7.80 -19.53 1.47
N ASN A 80 6.71 -20.05 2.04
CA ASN A 80 6.20 -19.59 3.34
C ASN A 80 7.19 -19.87 4.47
N ALA A 81 7.85 -21.03 4.46
CA ALA A 81 8.89 -21.35 5.42
C ALA A 81 10.10 -20.41 5.29
N THR A 82 10.58 -20.14 4.07
CA THR A 82 11.66 -19.17 3.80
C THR A 82 11.31 -17.78 4.32
N VAL A 83 10.09 -17.29 4.02
CA VAL A 83 9.61 -16.00 4.53
C VAL A 83 9.60 -16.00 6.06
N SER A 84 8.98 -16.99 6.70
CA SER A 84 8.89 -17.04 8.16
C SER A 84 10.27 -17.08 8.84
N ALA A 85 11.22 -17.85 8.29
CA ALA A 85 12.58 -17.90 8.82
C ALA A 85 13.31 -16.56 8.65
N GLY A 86 13.17 -15.92 7.48
CA GLY A 86 13.73 -14.61 7.20
C GLY A 86 13.20 -13.52 8.14
N LEU A 87 11.89 -13.51 8.45
CA LEU A 87 11.31 -12.56 9.40
C LEU A 87 11.92 -12.70 10.79
N SER A 88 12.03 -13.93 11.30
CA SER A 88 12.61 -14.19 12.63
C SER A 88 14.09 -13.76 12.69
N HIS A 89 14.86 -14.07 11.65
CA HIS A 89 16.27 -13.69 11.59
C HIS A 89 16.44 -12.17 11.51
N ALA A 90 15.69 -11.50 10.63
CA ALA A 90 15.73 -10.06 10.46
C ALA A 90 15.34 -9.30 11.74
N ALA A 91 14.29 -9.76 12.44
CA ALA A 91 13.88 -9.19 13.72
C ALA A 91 14.96 -9.36 14.81
N ALA A 92 15.61 -10.54 14.86
CA ALA A 92 16.70 -10.79 15.80
C ALA A 92 17.91 -9.87 15.55
N LEU A 93 18.27 -9.64 14.28
CA LEU A 93 19.31 -8.70 13.89
C LEU A 93 18.96 -7.26 14.32
N GLY A 94 17.71 -6.84 14.08
CA GLY A 94 17.24 -5.51 14.44
C GLY A 94 17.25 -5.25 15.94
N ALA A 95 16.67 -6.16 16.74
CA ALA A 95 16.66 -6.03 18.20
C ALA A 95 18.08 -6.13 18.80
N GLY A 96 18.89 -7.07 18.32
CA GLY A 96 20.26 -7.28 18.80
C GLY A 96 21.23 -6.14 18.49
N ALA A 97 20.88 -5.24 17.58
CA ALA A 97 21.70 -4.06 17.28
C ALA A 97 21.70 -3.01 18.41
N VAL A 98 20.66 -3.01 19.25
CA VAL A 98 20.42 -1.98 20.28
C VAL A 98 20.24 -2.57 21.67
N LEU A 99 19.90 -3.86 21.77
CA LEU A 99 19.67 -4.57 23.03
C LEU A 99 20.69 -5.70 23.24
N GLY A 100 20.96 -6.02 24.50
CA GLY A 100 21.63 -7.26 24.86
C GLY A 100 20.78 -8.49 24.51
N THR A 101 21.42 -9.65 24.33
CA THR A 101 20.79 -10.89 23.83
C THR A 101 19.52 -11.30 24.57
N ALA A 102 19.50 -11.22 25.90
CA ALA A 102 18.33 -11.59 26.71
C ALA A 102 17.11 -10.67 26.47
N ALA A 103 17.34 -9.37 26.29
CA ALA A 103 16.29 -8.39 26.03
C ALA A 103 15.85 -8.35 24.56
N ALA A 104 16.72 -8.77 23.63
CA ALA A 104 16.45 -8.75 22.19
C ALA A 104 15.38 -9.77 21.76
N MET A 105 15.35 -10.96 22.38
CA MET A 105 14.44 -12.06 22.02
C MET A 105 12.94 -11.70 22.10
N PRO A 106 12.41 -11.15 23.20
CA PRO A 106 10.99 -10.77 23.27
C PRO A 106 10.65 -9.68 22.26
N VAL A 107 11.52 -8.68 22.08
CA VAL A 107 11.33 -7.58 21.11
C VAL A 107 11.30 -8.10 19.67
N ALA A 108 12.20 -9.02 19.32
CA ALA A 108 12.21 -9.66 18.02
C ALA A 108 10.92 -10.48 17.78
N THR A 109 10.44 -11.20 18.79
CA THR A 109 9.21 -11.99 18.71
C THR A 109 7.99 -11.10 18.50
N GLU A 110 7.91 -9.98 19.22
CA GLU A 110 6.83 -9.00 19.05
C GLU A 110 6.86 -8.34 17.66
N ALA A 111 8.05 -8.00 17.15
CA ALA A 111 8.21 -7.44 15.81
C ALA A 111 7.73 -8.41 14.72
N VAL A 112 8.03 -9.71 14.83
CA VAL A 112 7.50 -10.73 13.91
C VAL A 112 5.98 -10.81 14.00
N SER A 113 5.42 -10.78 15.21
CA SER A 113 3.96 -10.76 15.41
C SER A 113 3.32 -9.53 14.76
N PHE A 114 3.92 -8.36 14.94
CA PHE A 114 3.48 -7.12 14.30
C PHE A 114 3.46 -7.25 12.77
N VAL A 115 4.55 -7.72 12.15
CA VAL A 115 4.64 -7.86 10.68
C VAL A 115 3.55 -8.79 10.15
N ARG A 116 3.27 -9.90 10.85
CA ARG A 116 2.23 -10.85 10.44
C ARG A 116 0.83 -10.25 10.49
N HIS A 117 0.58 -9.32 11.41
CA HIS A 117 -0.74 -8.70 11.62
C HIS A 117 -0.88 -7.29 11.02
N PHE A 118 0.19 -6.75 10.45
CA PHE A 118 0.20 -5.40 9.90
C PHE A 118 -0.66 -5.32 8.64
N VAL A 119 -1.63 -4.39 8.65
CA VAL A 119 -2.46 -4.04 7.49
C VAL A 119 -1.88 -2.81 6.82
N ALA A 120 -1.37 -2.96 5.60
CA ALA A 120 -0.82 -1.85 4.84
C ALA A 120 -1.91 -0.89 4.32
N ALA A 121 -1.51 0.25 3.75
CA ALA A 121 -2.44 1.26 3.24
C ALA A 121 -3.37 0.77 2.10
N ASP A 122 -3.03 -0.34 1.45
CA ASP A 122 -3.85 -1.04 0.45
C ASP A 122 -4.86 -2.03 1.07
N GLY A 123 -4.89 -2.15 2.40
CA GLY A 123 -5.80 -3.04 3.14
C GLY A 123 -5.31 -4.48 3.24
N LEU A 124 -4.07 -4.79 2.84
CA LEU A 124 -3.56 -6.15 2.78
C LEU A 124 -2.53 -6.44 3.87
N MET A 125 -2.64 -7.63 4.45
CA MET A 125 -1.66 -8.23 5.34
C MET A 125 -0.67 -9.10 4.58
N LEU A 126 0.38 -9.59 5.27
CA LEU A 126 1.35 -10.52 4.68
C LEU A 126 0.69 -11.77 4.10
N SER A 127 -0.22 -12.40 4.84
CA SER A 127 -0.95 -13.59 4.37
C SER A 127 -1.69 -13.34 3.07
N ASP A 128 -2.35 -12.18 2.93
CA ASP A 128 -3.07 -11.82 1.71
C ASP A 128 -2.13 -11.65 0.53
N ARG A 129 -0.96 -11.05 0.75
CA ARG A 129 0.06 -10.86 -0.29
C ARG A 129 0.59 -12.19 -0.80
N LEU A 130 0.93 -13.11 0.11
CA LEU A 130 1.39 -14.45 -0.25
C LEU A 130 0.31 -15.22 -1.01
N TRP A 131 -0.93 -15.20 -0.50
CA TRP A 131 -2.07 -15.84 -1.16
C TRP A 131 -2.34 -15.29 -2.56
N ARG A 132 -2.20 -13.97 -2.76
CA ARG A 132 -2.36 -13.34 -4.09
C ARG A 132 -1.30 -13.81 -5.08
N ILE A 133 -0.06 -14.03 -4.64
CA ILE A 133 0.99 -14.61 -5.49
C ILE A 133 0.60 -16.02 -5.92
N ASP A 134 0.16 -16.84 -4.98
CA ASP A 134 -0.21 -18.24 -5.24
C ASP A 134 -1.39 -18.34 -6.20
N ARG A 135 -2.44 -17.55 -5.95
CA ARG A 135 -3.63 -17.50 -6.80
C ARG A 135 -3.30 -16.98 -8.20
N ALA A 136 -2.49 -15.92 -8.31
CA ALA A 136 -2.13 -15.35 -9.61
C ALA A 136 -1.32 -16.34 -10.45
N ALA A 137 -0.32 -16.99 -9.87
CA ALA A 137 0.48 -18.00 -10.57
C ALA A 137 -0.38 -19.20 -11.02
N LYS A 138 -1.23 -19.71 -10.12
CA LYS A 138 -2.16 -20.81 -10.45
C LYS A 138 -3.11 -20.43 -11.58
N ALA A 139 -3.75 -19.27 -11.49
CA ALA A 139 -4.70 -18.81 -12.50
C ALA A 139 -4.02 -18.62 -13.86
N ALA A 140 -2.88 -17.94 -13.91
CA ALA A 140 -2.18 -17.65 -15.17
C ALA A 140 -1.71 -18.93 -15.88
N ILE A 141 -1.18 -19.91 -15.13
CA ILE A 141 -0.72 -21.18 -15.71
C ILE A 141 -1.92 -22.02 -16.17
N ALA A 142 -2.98 -22.11 -15.35
CA ALA A 142 -4.17 -22.88 -15.72
C ALA A 142 -4.85 -22.29 -16.96
N GLU A 143 -5.08 -20.98 -17.00
CA GLU A 143 -5.68 -20.28 -18.14
C GLU A 143 -4.85 -20.46 -19.42
N ALA A 144 -3.52 -20.36 -19.33
CA ALA A 144 -2.65 -20.58 -20.48
C ALA A 144 -2.79 -22.00 -21.06
N ILE A 145 -2.82 -23.02 -20.20
CA ILE A 145 -2.99 -24.41 -20.60
C ILE A 145 -4.39 -24.65 -21.18
N GLU A 146 -5.43 -24.21 -20.49
CA GLU A 146 -6.82 -24.39 -20.91
C GLU A 146 -7.09 -23.74 -22.26
N LEU A 147 -6.69 -22.48 -22.43
CA LEU A 147 -6.87 -21.75 -23.68
C LEU A 147 -6.15 -22.43 -24.85
N ALA A 148 -4.91 -22.85 -24.63
CA ALA A 148 -4.11 -23.52 -25.65
C ALA A 148 -4.69 -24.88 -26.06
N VAL A 149 -5.15 -25.68 -25.11
CA VAL A 149 -5.76 -26.99 -25.38
C VAL A 149 -7.09 -26.83 -26.09
N ILE A 150 -7.95 -25.90 -25.65
CA ILE A 150 -9.25 -25.64 -26.30
C ILE A 150 -9.05 -25.19 -27.75
N GLN A 151 -8.12 -24.24 -27.99
CA GLN A 151 -7.82 -23.77 -29.34
C GLN A 151 -7.20 -24.85 -30.22
N GLY A 152 -6.26 -25.64 -29.68
CA GLY A 152 -5.61 -26.73 -30.40
C GLY A 152 -6.61 -27.83 -30.79
N HIS A 153 -7.45 -28.25 -29.83
CA HIS A 153 -8.48 -29.26 -30.06
C HIS A 153 -9.49 -28.83 -31.13
N GLY A 154 -10.05 -27.62 -31.01
CA GLY A 154 -11.00 -27.08 -31.99
C GLY A 154 -10.39 -26.96 -33.39
N SER A 155 -9.12 -26.58 -33.48
CA SER A 155 -8.41 -26.49 -34.77
C SER A 155 -8.12 -27.86 -35.37
N ALA A 156 -7.81 -28.86 -34.55
CA ALA A 156 -7.62 -30.23 -35.01
C ALA A 156 -8.93 -30.84 -35.54
N GLU A 157 -10.06 -30.55 -34.91
CA GLU A 157 -11.37 -30.96 -35.38
C GLU A 157 -11.75 -30.30 -36.71
N ALA A 158 -11.59 -28.98 -36.80
CA ALA A 158 -11.82 -28.24 -38.04
C ALA A 158 -10.93 -28.75 -39.19
N ALA A 159 -9.64 -29.01 -38.93
CA ALA A 159 -8.72 -29.54 -39.93
C ALA A 159 -9.18 -30.91 -40.45
N ARG A 160 -9.62 -31.82 -39.57
CA ARG A 160 -10.17 -33.12 -39.98
C ARG A 160 -11.40 -32.95 -40.87
N GLU A 161 -12.28 -32.01 -40.58
CA GLU A 161 -13.49 -31.73 -41.35
C GLU A 161 -13.18 -31.21 -42.77
N PHE A 162 -12.19 -30.31 -42.91
CA PHE A 162 -11.73 -29.84 -44.23
C PHE A 162 -11.16 -31.00 -45.06
N LEU A 163 -10.27 -31.80 -44.46
CA LEU A 163 -9.64 -32.94 -45.13
C LEU A 163 -10.65 -34.01 -45.53
N ALA A 164 -11.63 -34.31 -44.67
CA ALA A 164 -12.71 -35.27 -44.98
C ALA A 164 -13.57 -34.82 -46.17
N ARG A 165 -13.66 -33.51 -46.43
CA ARG A 165 -14.35 -32.93 -47.60
C ARG A 165 -13.44 -32.77 -48.82
N GLY A 166 -12.20 -33.25 -48.77
CA GLY A 166 -11.21 -33.09 -49.83
C GLY A 166 -10.76 -31.64 -50.05
N ARG A 167 -10.89 -30.78 -49.03
CA ARG A 167 -10.47 -29.38 -49.06
C ARG A 167 -9.15 -29.21 -48.32
N GLU A 168 -8.35 -28.24 -48.76
CA GLU A 168 -7.15 -27.83 -48.04
C GLU A 168 -7.51 -27.19 -46.69
N VAL A 169 -6.64 -27.38 -45.69
CA VAL A 169 -6.81 -26.80 -44.36
C VAL A 169 -6.41 -25.31 -44.40
N PRO A 170 -7.28 -24.38 -43.98
CA PRO A 170 -6.95 -22.96 -43.97
C PRO A 170 -5.70 -22.65 -43.13
N PRO A 171 -4.83 -21.70 -43.56
CA PRO A 171 -3.61 -21.35 -42.83
C PRO A 171 -3.83 -20.96 -41.37
N GLU A 172 -4.94 -20.28 -41.05
CA GLU A 172 -5.29 -19.89 -39.67
C GLU A 172 -5.58 -21.10 -38.77
N VAL A 173 -6.26 -22.13 -39.30
CA VAL A 173 -6.53 -23.38 -38.60
C VAL A 173 -5.22 -24.15 -38.41
N ALA A 174 -4.40 -24.24 -39.46
CA ALA A 174 -3.10 -24.89 -39.43
C ALA A 174 -2.15 -24.26 -38.39
N ALA A 175 -2.11 -22.93 -38.31
CA ALA A 175 -1.30 -22.20 -37.34
C ALA A 175 -1.67 -22.51 -35.88
N ARG A 176 -2.94 -22.83 -35.61
CA ARG A 176 -3.47 -23.15 -34.28
C ARG A 176 -3.40 -24.64 -33.91
N LEU A 177 -3.10 -25.54 -34.86
CA LEU A 177 -2.94 -26.97 -34.56
C LEU A 177 -1.89 -27.25 -33.48
N GLY A 178 -0.79 -26.49 -33.51
CA GLY A 178 0.26 -26.61 -32.50
C GLY A 178 -0.01 -25.81 -31.22
N ALA A 179 -1.13 -25.11 -31.07
CA ALA A 179 -1.37 -24.23 -29.92
C ALA A 179 -1.19 -24.98 -28.59
N ALA A 180 -1.62 -26.24 -28.53
CA ALA A 180 -1.48 -27.13 -27.38
C ALA A 180 -0.12 -27.84 -27.27
N ASN A 181 0.92 -27.38 -27.97
CA ASN A 181 2.23 -28.02 -27.95
C ASN A 181 2.83 -27.97 -26.55
N ALA A 182 3.14 -29.14 -26.02
CA ALA A 182 3.55 -29.30 -24.62
C ALA A 182 4.87 -28.58 -24.29
N ALA A 183 5.84 -28.57 -25.22
CA ALA A 183 7.11 -27.89 -25.00
C ALA A 183 6.92 -26.37 -24.84
N ARG A 184 6.14 -25.75 -25.75
CA ARG A 184 5.82 -24.32 -25.67
C ARG A 184 5.04 -23.96 -24.42
N LEU A 185 4.08 -24.79 -24.03
CA LEU A 185 3.32 -24.61 -22.79
C LEU A 185 4.20 -24.72 -21.55
N GLY A 186 5.15 -25.66 -21.54
CA GLY A 186 6.16 -25.76 -20.49
C GLY A 186 7.02 -24.50 -20.39
N ASP A 187 7.48 -23.98 -21.51
CA ASP A 187 8.28 -22.75 -21.56
C ASP A 187 7.50 -21.54 -21.03
N GLN A 188 6.24 -21.41 -21.43
CA GLN A 188 5.35 -20.35 -20.95
C GLN A 188 5.07 -20.48 -19.44
N ALA A 189 4.80 -21.68 -18.94
CA ALA A 189 4.60 -21.92 -17.51
C ALA A 189 5.85 -21.56 -16.70
N ALA A 190 7.04 -21.88 -17.22
CA ALA A 190 8.29 -21.48 -16.58
C ALA A 190 8.52 -19.96 -16.61
N GLU A 191 8.21 -19.28 -17.71
CA GLU A 191 8.30 -17.82 -17.79
C GLU A 191 7.38 -17.14 -16.76
N LEU A 192 6.17 -17.65 -16.56
CA LEU A 192 5.27 -17.15 -15.50
C LEU A 192 5.85 -17.34 -14.08
N MET A 193 6.67 -18.38 -13.88
CA MET A 193 7.28 -18.69 -12.59
C MET A 193 8.56 -17.89 -12.32
N THR A 194 9.46 -17.77 -13.31
CA THR A 194 10.83 -17.24 -13.14
C THR A 194 11.22 -16.14 -14.13
N GLY A 195 10.31 -15.76 -15.03
CA GLY A 195 10.53 -14.76 -16.06
C GLY A 195 10.87 -13.36 -15.55
N ARG A 196 11.23 -12.49 -16.50
CA ARG A 196 11.65 -11.13 -16.19
C ARG A 196 10.45 -10.21 -16.02
N GLY A 197 10.26 -9.70 -14.80
CA GLY A 197 9.20 -8.76 -14.48
C GLY A 197 7.85 -9.46 -14.28
N GLU A 198 7.21 -9.17 -13.16
CA GLU A 198 5.90 -9.71 -12.75
C GLU A 198 5.77 -11.23 -12.51
N SER A 199 6.82 -12.03 -12.75
CA SER A 199 6.83 -13.46 -12.42
C SER A 199 6.56 -13.75 -10.94
N ALA A 200 6.10 -14.97 -10.66
CA ALA A 200 5.79 -15.38 -9.30
C ALA A 200 7.02 -15.28 -8.37
N LEU A 201 8.22 -15.62 -8.87
CA LEU A 201 9.49 -15.40 -8.17
C LEU A 201 9.73 -13.92 -7.84
N TYR A 202 9.57 -13.03 -8.83
CA TYR A 202 9.78 -11.60 -8.62
C TYR A 202 8.84 -11.05 -7.53
N GLN A 203 7.57 -11.42 -7.55
CA GLN A 203 6.62 -10.99 -6.53
C GLN A 203 6.94 -11.58 -5.15
N ALA A 204 7.34 -12.85 -5.08
CA ALA A 204 7.74 -13.50 -3.84
C ALA A 204 8.96 -12.82 -3.21
N HIS A 205 10.00 -12.55 -3.99
CA HIS A 205 11.20 -11.85 -3.51
C HIS A 205 10.88 -10.42 -3.06
N ARG A 206 10.06 -9.70 -3.82
CA ARG A 206 9.60 -8.35 -3.45
C ARG A 206 8.88 -8.32 -2.09
N VAL A 207 7.99 -9.29 -1.84
CA VAL A 207 7.33 -9.42 -0.52
C VAL A 207 8.35 -9.79 0.55
N PHE A 208 9.19 -10.79 0.30
CA PHE A 208 10.23 -11.23 1.22
C PHE A 208 11.10 -10.06 1.69
N ARG A 209 11.72 -9.31 0.77
CA ARG A 209 12.57 -8.16 1.09
C ARG A 209 11.82 -7.10 1.90
N THR A 210 10.60 -6.78 1.48
CA THR A 210 9.78 -5.75 2.15
C THR A 210 9.54 -6.12 3.61
N GLU A 211 9.17 -7.38 3.86
CA GLU A 211 8.78 -7.80 5.20
C GLU A 211 9.98 -8.11 6.11
N ILE A 212 11.13 -8.57 5.60
CA ILE A 212 12.36 -8.65 6.42
C ILE A 212 12.84 -7.26 6.82
N ASN A 213 12.76 -6.27 5.92
CA ASN A 213 13.11 -4.88 6.24
C ASN A 213 12.16 -4.29 7.29
N ARG A 214 10.85 -4.60 7.18
CA ARG A 214 9.88 -4.26 8.21
C ARG A 214 10.26 -4.93 9.53
N ALA A 215 10.41 -6.25 9.57
CA ALA A 215 10.73 -7.00 10.79
C ALA A 215 11.99 -6.47 11.50
N HIS A 216 13.06 -6.24 10.75
CA HIS A 216 14.30 -5.66 11.26
C HIS A 216 14.07 -4.25 11.84
N GLY A 217 13.49 -3.34 11.07
CA GLY A 217 13.32 -1.95 11.52
C GLY A 217 12.33 -1.81 12.67
N GLU A 218 11.25 -2.61 12.69
CA GLU A 218 10.29 -2.63 13.80
C GLU A 218 10.96 -3.10 15.10
N ALA A 219 11.77 -4.17 15.03
CA ALA A 219 12.52 -4.68 16.18
C ALA A 219 13.59 -3.69 16.65
N TYR A 220 14.32 -3.08 15.71
CA TYR A 220 15.33 -2.05 15.99
C TYR A 220 14.72 -0.83 16.68
N MET A 221 13.64 -0.30 16.13
CA MET A 221 12.99 0.89 16.69
C MET A 221 12.39 0.60 18.07
N ALA A 222 11.73 -0.54 18.24
CA ALA A 222 11.17 -0.95 19.54
C ALA A 222 12.25 -1.05 20.62
N GLY A 223 13.43 -1.62 20.30
CA GLY A 223 14.52 -1.72 21.28
C GLY A 223 15.26 -0.40 21.55
N ALA A 224 15.23 0.53 20.60
CA ALA A 224 15.96 1.80 20.72
C ALA A 224 15.15 2.92 21.38
N GLU A 225 13.82 2.93 21.22
CA GLU A 225 12.93 4.00 21.67
C GLU A 225 12.86 4.13 23.20
N ASP A 226 13.08 3.03 23.93
CA ASP A 226 13.10 2.99 25.40
C ASP A 226 14.39 3.55 26.02
N HIS A 227 15.41 3.86 25.21
CA HIS A 227 16.67 4.39 25.72
C HIS A 227 16.48 5.79 26.33
N PRO A 228 17.02 6.10 27.53
CA PRO A 228 16.78 7.39 28.22
C PRO A 228 17.15 8.64 27.41
N ASP A 229 18.19 8.54 26.59
CA ASP A 229 18.66 9.62 25.72
C ASP A 229 18.08 9.57 24.30
N PHE A 230 17.10 8.71 24.04
CA PHE A 230 16.40 8.67 22.75
C PHE A 230 15.81 10.05 22.39
N ALA A 231 15.94 10.42 21.12
CA ALA A 231 15.36 11.64 20.58
C ALA A 231 14.63 11.44 19.23
N GLY A 232 14.92 10.36 18.51
CA GLY A 232 14.21 10.03 17.27
C GLY A 232 14.89 8.95 16.45
N PHE A 233 14.34 8.69 15.27
CA PHE A 233 14.88 7.81 14.25
C PHE A 233 15.21 8.63 13.00
N ARG A 234 16.47 8.59 12.56
CA ARG A 234 16.89 9.13 11.28
C ARG A 234 16.59 8.12 10.18
N PHE A 235 15.75 8.52 9.23
CA PHE A 235 15.49 7.80 8.00
C PHE A 235 16.62 8.08 7.01
N LEU A 236 17.27 7.04 6.50
CA LEU A 236 18.46 7.14 5.66
C LEU A 236 18.27 6.32 4.38
N LEU A 237 18.76 6.86 3.27
CA LEU A 237 18.83 6.15 1.99
C LEU A 237 20.00 5.17 2.01
N SER A 238 19.81 3.97 1.47
CA SER A 238 20.98 3.14 1.12
C SER A 238 21.80 3.81 0.02
N PRO A 239 23.13 3.72 0.06
CA PRO A 239 23.98 4.12 -1.06
C PRO A 239 23.62 3.44 -2.39
N ALA A 240 22.95 2.29 -2.34
CA ALA A 240 22.45 1.55 -3.51
C ALA A 240 21.03 1.96 -3.95
N HIS A 241 20.51 3.10 -3.48
CA HIS A 241 19.17 3.56 -3.85
C HIS A 241 19.07 3.80 -5.38
N PRO A 242 18.26 3.01 -6.12
CA PRO A 242 18.42 2.88 -7.57
C PRO A 242 17.84 4.06 -8.37
N LYS A 243 16.92 4.83 -7.78
CA LYS A 243 16.21 5.93 -8.45
C LYS A 243 15.70 6.92 -7.42
N HIS A 244 15.48 8.17 -7.80
CA HIS A 244 14.81 9.12 -6.92
C HIS A 244 13.35 8.73 -6.72
N ASP A 245 12.92 8.67 -5.46
CA ASP A 245 11.54 8.41 -5.07
C ASP A 245 11.20 9.08 -3.73
N ILE A 246 10.10 8.68 -3.09
CA ILE A 246 9.64 9.30 -1.84
C ILE A 246 10.69 9.24 -0.74
N CYS A 247 11.58 8.24 -0.72
CA CYS A 247 12.64 8.11 0.29
C CYS A 247 13.59 9.32 0.30
N ASP A 248 13.86 9.94 -0.84
CA ASP A 248 14.70 11.14 -0.93
C ASP A 248 14.11 12.29 -0.10
N LEU A 249 12.79 12.49 -0.18
CA LEU A 249 12.11 13.50 0.62
C LEU A 249 12.12 13.13 2.11
N LEU A 250 11.85 11.87 2.43
CA LEU A 250 11.77 11.41 3.84
C LEU A 250 13.12 11.49 4.54
N ALA A 251 14.23 11.25 3.83
CA ALA A 251 15.58 11.40 4.36
C ALA A 251 16.03 12.87 4.46
N ALA A 252 15.54 13.75 3.58
CA ALA A 252 16.03 15.12 3.48
C ALA A 252 15.27 16.14 4.35
N GLN A 253 13.99 15.90 4.66
CA GLN A 253 13.13 16.90 5.31
C GLN A 253 13.36 16.98 6.83
N ASN A 254 13.30 18.18 7.41
CA ASN A 254 13.36 18.39 8.87
C ASN A 254 12.00 18.83 9.43
N LEU A 255 11.03 17.92 9.51
CA LEU A 255 9.65 18.25 9.91
C LEU A 255 9.50 18.55 11.41
N HIS A 256 10.45 18.06 12.22
CA HIS A 256 10.32 18.01 13.67
C HIS A 256 11.31 18.90 14.41
N GLY A 257 12.25 19.53 13.70
CA GLY A 257 13.34 20.29 14.32
C GLY A 257 14.36 19.38 15.03
N LEU A 258 14.43 18.11 14.64
CA LEU A 258 15.33 17.09 15.19
C LEU A 258 16.49 16.78 14.23
N GLY A 259 16.52 17.46 13.09
CA GLY A 259 17.49 17.31 12.01
C GLY A 259 16.89 16.64 10.77
N PRO A 260 17.61 16.70 9.64
CA PRO A 260 17.16 16.10 8.38
C PRO A 260 16.85 14.60 8.54
N GLY A 261 15.64 14.22 8.13
CA GLY A 261 15.16 12.84 8.15
C GLY A 261 14.90 12.28 9.54
N VAL A 262 14.92 13.09 10.60
CA VAL A 262 14.72 12.61 11.98
C VAL A 262 13.25 12.71 12.38
N TYR A 263 12.68 11.56 12.72
CA TYR A 263 11.30 11.39 13.18
C TYR A 263 11.27 11.08 14.68
N PRO A 264 10.34 11.67 15.45
CA PRO A 264 10.39 11.65 16.92
C PRO A 264 10.02 10.31 17.56
N SER A 265 9.44 9.38 16.82
CA SER A 265 8.98 8.09 17.35
C SER A 265 8.86 7.03 16.27
N ARG A 266 8.75 5.76 16.66
CA ARG A 266 8.45 4.64 15.75
C ARG A 266 7.16 4.87 14.95
N GLU A 267 6.10 5.32 15.61
CA GLU A 267 4.78 5.60 14.99
C GLU A 267 4.85 6.70 13.91
N LYS A 268 5.68 7.72 14.14
CA LYS A 268 5.83 8.86 13.21
C LYS A 268 6.89 8.61 12.14
N CYS A 269 7.72 7.59 12.29
CA CYS A 269 8.71 7.19 11.30
C CYS A 269 8.01 6.47 10.14
N PRO A 270 8.10 6.97 8.90
CA PRO A 270 7.42 6.40 7.74
C PRO A 270 8.17 5.17 7.19
N TRP A 271 8.32 4.15 8.04
CA TRP A 271 9.10 2.94 7.78
C TRP A 271 8.23 1.69 7.60
N PRO A 272 8.56 0.80 6.64
CA PRO A 272 9.29 1.09 5.40
C PRO A 272 8.46 2.05 4.52
N ALA A 273 9.14 2.88 3.73
CA ALA A 273 8.47 3.92 2.96
C ALA A 273 7.63 3.38 1.79
N HIS A 274 8.08 2.30 1.16
CA HIS A 274 7.41 1.63 0.04
C HIS A 274 7.91 0.17 -0.09
N PRO A 275 7.21 -0.69 -0.87
CA PRO A 275 7.69 -2.03 -1.16
C PRO A 275 9.07 -2.02 -1.81
N ASN A 276 9.87 -3.05 -1.53
CA ASN A 276 11.23 -3.21 -2.04
C ASN A 276 12.16 -2.02 -1.68
N THR A 277 11.86 -1.27 -0.62
CA THR A 277 12.72 -0.16 -0.18
C THR A 277 14.08 -0.69 0.28
N LEU A 278 15.12 0.08 0.00
CA LEU A 278 16.48 -0.14 0.47
C LEU A 278 16.91 0.91 1.51
N SER A 279 16.00 1.78 1.94
CA SER A 279 16.30 2.73 3.02
C SER A 279 16.54 1.99 4.33
N TYR A 280 16.95 2.69 5.38
CA TYR A 280 17.10 2.13 6.73
C TYR A 280 16.87 3.23 7.78
N VAL A 281 16.73 2.80 9.03
CA VAL A 281 16.56 3.71 10.17
C VAL A 281 17.74 3.59 11.12
N GLU A 282 18.06 4.70 11.78
CA GLU A 282 19.13 4.78 12.75
C GLU A 282 18.68 5.64 13.94
N VAL A 283 18.92 5.18 15.17
CA VAL A 283 18.55 5.93 16.38
C VAL A 283 19.32 7.25 16.47
N VAL A 284 18.67 8.32 16.93
CA VAL A 284 19.27 9.63 17.21
C VAL A 284 19.09 9.95 18.68
N TYR A 285 20.16 10.43 19.31
CA TYR A 285 20.18 10.79 20.72
C TYR A 285 20.08 12.30 20.93
N ARG A 286 19.64 12.71 22.13
CA ARG A 286 19.35 14.11 22.46
C ARG A 286 20.54 15.05 22.26
N ASP A 287 21.75 14.58 22.51
CA ASP A 287 22.97 15.36 22.37
C ASP A 287 23.45 15.49 20.92
N GLU A 288 22.86 14.75 19.98
CA GLU A 288 23.10 14.89 18.54
C GLU A 288 22.21 15.97 17.90
N ILE A 289 21.22 16.51 18.63
CA ILE A 289 20.32 17.55 18.11
C ILE A 289 20.94 18.93 18.37
N THR A 290 21.18 19.66 17.29
CA THR A 290 21.78 20.99 17.33
C THR A 290 20.72 22.11 17.34
N ASP A 291 21.13 23.33 17.70
CA ASP A 291 20.25 24.50 17.57
C ASP A 291 19.91 24.81 16.11
N ALA A 292 20.81 24.49 15.18
CA ALA A 292 20.56 24.60 13.75
C ALA A 292 19.44 23.65 13.31
N ASP A 293 19.39 22.42 13.85
CA ASP A 293 18.30 21.48 13.58
C ASP A 293 16.95 22.02 14.07
N ARG A 294 16.92 22.62 15.28
CA ARG A 294 15.70 23.22 15.84
C ARG A 294 15.22 24.41 15.02
N ALA A 295 16.14 25.29 14.61
CA ALA A 295 15.86 26.46 13.79
C ALA A 295 15.47 26.08 12.34
N GLY A 296 16.04 25.00 11.81
CA GLY A 296 15.82 24.52 10.44
C GLY A 296 14.55 23.70 10.24
N LYS A 297 13.57 23.79 11.16
CA LYS A 297 12.29 23.08 11.02
C LYS A 297 11.54 23.59 9.80
N GLU A 298 11.11 22.68 8.93
CA GLU A 298 10.44 23.00 7.66
C GLU A 298 9.14 22.20 7.47
N THR A 299 8.32 22.62 6.50
CA THR A 299 7.15 21.85 6.07
C THR A 299 7.53 20.88 4.95
N PRO A 300 6.74 19.83 4.68
CA PRO A 300 7.00 18.94 3.54
C PRO A 300 7.00 19.68 2.19
N MET A 301 6.23 20.76 2.04
CA MET A 301 6.21 21.56 0.82
C MET A 301 7.50 22.36 0.66
N ALA A 302 7.99 22.99 1.73
CA ALA A 302 9.28 23.70 1.73
C ALA A 302 10.45 22.74 1.44
N ALA A 303 10.41 21.54 2.02
CA ALA A 303 11.40 20.50 1.74
C ALA A 303 11.37 20.09 0.25
N LEU A 304 10.19 19.87 -0.34
CA LEU A 304 10.05 19.60 -1.78
C LEU A 304 10.61 20.72 -2.64
N GLU A 305 10.33 21.97 -2.28
CA GLU A 305 10.78 23.16 -3.02
C GLU A 305 12.31 23.28 -3.01
N ARG A 306 12.93 22.96 -1.87
CA ARG A 306 14.39 22.89 -1.70
C ARG A 306 15.07 21.77 -2.47
N LEU A 307 14.39 20.64 -2.74
CA LEU A 307 14.98 19.53 -3.49
C LEU A 307 15.33 19.94 -4.94
N PRO A 308 16.42 19.39 -5.52
CA PRO A 308 16.70 19.56 -6.94
C PRO A 308 15.53 19.09 -7.79
N ALA A 309 15.27 19.77 -8.92
CA ALA A 309 14.09 19.50 -9.76
C ALA A 309 13.98 18.04 -10.19
N ALA A 310 15.10 17.39 -10.52
CA ALA A 310 15.14 15.96 -10.88
C ALA A 310 14.74 15.05 -9.72
N VAL A 311 15.22 15.34 -8.50
CA VAL A 311 14.87 14.59 -7.28
C VAL A 311 13.39 14.80 -6.95
N ARG A 312 12.92 16.06 -6.98
CA ARG A 312 11.51 16.39 -6.76
C ARG A 312 10.59 15.68 -7.76
N ALA A 313 10.97 15.61 -9.02
CA ALA A 313 10.22 14.88 -10.04
C ALA A 313 10.17 13.36 -9.75
N GLY A 314 11.26 12.76 -9.27
CA GLY A 314 11.29 11.37 -8.82
C GLY A 314 10.39 11.11 -7.60
N VAL A 315 10.48 11.97 -6.58
CA VAL A 315 9.66 11.93 -5.36
C VAL A 315 8.16 11.96 -5.68
N LEU A 316 7.75 12.86 -6.57
CA LEU A 316 6.34 13.10 -6.88
C LEU A 316 5.83 12.17 -7.98
N GLY A 317 6.70 11.71 -8.88
CA GLY A 317 6.31 11.15 -10.17
C GLY A 317 5.75 12.23 -11.12
N LYS A 318 5.73 11.91 -12.42
CA LYS A 318 5.42 12.88 -13.49
C LYS A 318 4.17 13.74 -13.22
N GLY A 319 3.02 13.11 -12.98
CA GLY A 319 1.76 13.85 -12.84
C GLY A 319 1.68 14.74 -11.60
N LYS A 320 2.23 14.33 -10.44
CA LYS A 320 2.23 15.20 -9.26
C LYS A 320 3.30 16.29 -9.34
N ALA A 321 4.38 16.06 -10.07
CA ALA A 321 5.40 17.08 -10.33
C ALA A 321 4.84 18.22 -11.19
N GLU A 322 4.04 17.90 -12.22
CA GLU A 322 3.31 18.89 -13.01
C GLU A 322 2.37 19.73 -12.12
N LEU A 323 1.55 19.08 -11.28
CA LEU A 323 0.68 19.76 -10.32
C LEU A 323 1.44 20.63 -9.31
N PHE A 324 2.65 20.24 -8.92
CA PHE A 324 3.51 21.04 -8.05
C PHE A 324 3.98 22.31 -8.75
N ASN A 325 4.46 22.19 -9.99
CA ASN A 325 4.93 23.33 -10.78
C ASN A 325 3.81 24.34 -11.08
N GLU A 326 2.57 23.87 -11.16
CA GLU A 326 1.37 24.70 -11.33
C GLU A 326 0.85 25.30 -10.00
N GLY A 327 1.48 25.02 -8.86
CA GLY A 327 1.03 25.48 -7.54
C GLY A 327 -0.26 24.80 -7.04
N ARG A 328 -0.70 23.72 -7.68
CA ARG A 328 -1.96 23.00 -7.38
C ARG A 328 -1.76 21.84 -6.38
N LEU A 329 -0.53 21.37 -6.20
CA LEU A 329 -0.22 20.31 -5.23
C LEU A 329 -0.20 20.85 -3.79
N ARG A 330 -0.88 20.15 -2.87
CA ARG A 330 -0.87 20.44 -1.43
C ARG A 330 -0.19 19.32 -0.65
N GLN A 331 0.29 19.60 0.57
CA GLN A 331 0.99 18.63 1.43
C GLN A 331 0.29 17.27 1.56
N GLY A 332 -1.04 17.26 1.77
CA GLY A 332 -1.81 16.02 1.90
C GLY A 332 -1.90 15.17 0.62
N MET A 333 -1.42 15.67 -0.52
CA MET A 333 -1.41 14.99 -1.81
C MET A 333 -0.08 14.28 -2.10
N ILE A 334 0.99 14.60 -1.36
CA ILE A 334 2.36 14.11 -1.65
C ILE A 334 2.41 12.58 -1.67
N ARG A 335 1.85 11.91 -0.67
CA ARG A 335 1.85 10.43 -0.57
C ARG A 335 0.63 9.77 -1.20
N ALA A 336 -0.36 10.55 -1.64
CA ALA A 336 -1.58 10.00 -2.22
C ALA A 336 -1.35 9.48 -3.65
N PRO A 337 -2.10 8.46 -4.10
CA PRO A 337 -2.13 8.06 -5.50
C PRO A 337 -2.61 9.20 -6.39
N LEU A 338 -1.99 9.36 -7.58
CA LEU A 338 -2.33 10.43 -8.52
C LEU A 338 -3.83 10.44 -8.87
N SER A 339 -4.47 9.28 -9.02
CA SER A 339 -5.91 9.18 -9.29
C SER A 339 -6.77 9.84 -8.20
N LYS A 340 -6.40 9.68 -6.92
CA LYS A 340 -7.09 10.32 -5.79
C LYS A 340 -6.80 11.82 -5.73
N VAL A 341 -5.59 12.24 -6.10
CA VAL A 341 -5.21 13.65 -6.19
C VAL A 341 -5.99 14.36 -7.30
N ALA A 342 -6.01 13.79 -8.50
CA ALA A 342 -6.76 14.31 -9.64
C ALA A 342 -8.25 14.45 -9.31
N ALA A 343 -8.87 13.43 -8.71
CA ALA A 343 -10.26 13.49 -8.26
C ALA A 343 -10.50 14.59 -7.20
N ARG A 344 -9.53 14.83 -6.31
CA ARG A 344 -9.62 15.90 -5.31
C ARG A 344 -9.53 17.29 -5.93
N ILE A 345 -8.65 17.47 -6.91
CA ILE A 345 -8.48 18.73 -7.61
C ILE A 345 -9.73 19.03 -8.44
N ALA A 346 -10.22 18.06 -9.21
CA ALA A 346 -11.45 18.20 -9.99
C ALA A 346 -12.64 18.63 -9.11
N ARG A 347 -12.84 18.00 -7.94
CA ARG A 347 -13.87 18.43 -6.99
C ARG A 347 -13.67 19.85 -6.47
N THR A 348 -12.43 20.28 -6.28
CA THR A 348 -12.11 21.63 -5.80
C THR A 348 -12.38 22.66 -6.88
N GLU A 349 -12.02 22.36 -8.13
CA GLU A 349 -12.22 23.24 -9.29
C GLU A 349 -13.69 23.39 -9.64
N SER A 350 -14.47 22.30 -9.58
CA SER A 350 -15.93 22.36 -9.66
C SER A 350 -16.56 23.22 -8.55
N SER A 351 -15.94 23.29 -7.37
CA SER A 351 -16.44 24.11 -6.26
C SER A 351 -16.04 25.59 -6.37
N VAL A 352 -14.94 25.93 -7.07
CA VAL A 352 -14.47 27.31 -7.28
C VAL A 352 -15.17 27.97 -8.48
N ALA A 353 -15.67 27.19 -9.44
CA ALA A 353 -16.38 27.67 -10.64
C ALA A 353 -17.80 28.24 -10.40
N GLY A 354 -18.15 28.63 -9.17
CA GLY A 354 -19.38 29.39 -8.88
C GLY A 354 -20.67 28.59 -8.78
N GLN A 355 -20.60 27.27 -8.70
CA GLN A 355 -21.70 26.42 -8.24
C GLN A 355 -21.29 25.80 -6.91
N PRO A 356 -21.92 26.17 -5.77
CA PRO A 356 -21.66 25.46 -4.53
C PRO A 356 -21.96 23.99 -4.77
N PRO A 357 -21.03 23.07 -4.46
CA PRO A 357 -21.25 21.66 -4.72
C PRO A 357 -22.43 21.22 -3.87
N ASP A 358 -23.47 20.70 -4.53
CA ASP A 358 -24.65 20.15 -3.86
C ASP A 358 -24.18 19.14 -2.80
N THR A 359 -24.31 19.51 -1.53
CA THR A 359 -23.85 18.69 -0.40
C THR A 359 -24.57 17.35 -0.39
N TYR A 360 -25.81 17.32 -0.89
CA TYR A 360 -26.56 16.10 -1.12
C TYR A 360 -25.92 15.24 -2.23
N ALA A 361 -25.51 15.80 -3.37
CA ALA A 361 -24.81 15.06 -4.42
C ALA A 361 -23.46 14.48 -3.95
N ILE A 362 -22.71 15.21 -3.13
CA ILE A 362 -21.47 14.71 -2.52
C ILE A 362 -21.76 13.53 -1.60
N ALA A 363 -22.76 13.65 -0.73
CA ALA A 363 -23.15 12.57 0.17
C ALA A 363 -23.67 11.35 -0.61
N HIS A 364 -24.40 11.57 -1.71
CA HIS A 364 -24.93 10.54 -2.59
C HIS A 364 -23.82 9.76 -3.31
N ALA A 365 -22.73 10.44 -3.72
CA ALA A 365 -21.57 9.84 -4.38
C ALA A 365 -20.58 9.14 -3.43
N GLY A 366 -20.93 8.90 -2.16
CA GLY A 366 -20.06 8.24 -1.18
C GLY A 366 -19.08 9.18 -0.46
N GLY A 367 -19.30 10.50 -0.54
CA GLY A 367 -18.44 11.51 0.06
C GLY A 367 -18.73 11.82 1.53
N ALA A 368 -18.43 13.05 1.94
CA ALA A 368 -18.73 13.53 3.29
C ALA A 368 -20.22 13.35 3.59
N HIS A 369 -20.56 12.98 4.84
CA HIS A 369 -21.93 12.71 5.29
C HIS A 369 -22.66 11.54 4.59
N HIS A 370 -22.00 10.71 3.78
CA HIS A 370 -22.63 9.54 3.14
C HIS A 370 -23.35 8.61 4.13
N GLY A 371 -22.71 8.25 5.25
CA GLY A 371 -23.36 7.43 6.29
C GLY A 371 -24.55 8.13 6.98
N PHE A 372 -24.57 9.47 7.01
CA PHE A 372 -25.72 10.22 7.49
C PHE A 372 -26.87 10.15 6.47
N LEU A 373 -26.58 10.38 5.18
CA LEU A 373 -27.57 10.24 4.09
C LEU A 373 -28.26 8.86 4.14
N LEU A 374 -27.49 7.77 4.21
CA LEU A 374 -28.06 6.40 4.23
C LEU A 374 -29.07 6.21 5.36
N ARG A 375 -28.73 6.61 6.58
CA ARG A 375 -29.65 6.50 7.74
C ARG A 375 -30.91 7.34 7.57
N GLN A 376 -30.78 8.54 7.01
CA GLN A 376 -31.93 9.45 6.85
C GLN A 376 -32.86 8.99 5.71
N ARG A 377 -32.33 8.33 4.67
CA ARG A 377 -33.12 7.75 3.57
C ARG A 377 -34.07 6.64 4.01
N GLU A 378 -33.83 5.99 5.15
CA GLU A 378 -34.70 4.95 5.70
C GLU A 378 -35.90 5.54 6.49
N LEU A 379 -35.86 6.83 6.83
CA LEU A 379 -36.90 7.46 7.64
C LEU A 379 -38.09 7.93 6.79
N PRO A 380 -39.33 7.90 7.31
CA PRO A 380 -40.49 8.54 6.69
C PRO A 380 -40.37 10.07 6.69
N ASP A 381 -41.00 10.72 5.71
CA ASP A 381 -40.91 12.17 5.44
C ASP A 381 -41.12 13.04 6.69
N HIS A 382 -42.14 12.75 7.49
CA HIS A 382 -42.44 13.52 8.71
C HIS A 382 -41.30 13.51 9.75
N LEU A 383 -40.48 12.44 9.79
CA LEU A 383 -39.30 12.36 10.67
C LEU A 383 -38.12 13.13 10.08
N ILE A 384 -37.97 13.16 8.76
CA ILE A 384 -36.97 13.98 8.07
C ILE A 384 -37.27 15.46 8.31
N GLU A 385 -38.52 15.89 8.12
CA GLU A 385 -38.96 17.27 8.38
C GLU A 385 -38.77 17.66 9.86
N LYS A 386 -39.06 16.74 10.79
CA LYS A 386 -38.77 16.95 12.22
C LYS A 386 -37.28 17.11 12.47
N GLY A 387 -36.45 16.33 11.79
CA GLY A 387 -34.99 16.45 11.81
C GLY A 387 -34.52 17.81 11.31
N MET A 388 -35.09 18.29 10.19
CA MET A 388 -34.79 19.62 9.63
C MET A 388 -35.12 20.74 10.63
N ARG A 389 -36.32 20.72 11.23
CA ARG A 389 -36.70 21.71 12.26
C ARG A 389 -35.76 21.68 13.47
N SER A 390 -35.34 20.49 13.89
CA SER A 390 -34.41 20.32 15.01
C SER A 390 -33.03 20.89 14.70
N LEU A 391 -32.50 20.63 13.50
CA LEU A 391 -31.20 21.14 13.04
C LEU A 391 -31.23 22.66 12.89
N GLN A 392 -32.30 23.23 12.32
CA GLN A 392 -32.47 24.67 12.25
C GLN A 392 -32.48 25.31 13.64
N GLY A 393 -33.27 24.77 14.57
CA GLY A 393 -33.26 25.27 15.95
C GLY A 393 -31.92 25.09 16.68
N GLN A 394 -31.07 24.14 16.26
CA GLN A 394 -29.70 24.05 16.75
C GLN A 394 -28.83 25.17 16.18
N ILE A 395 -28.91 25.44 14.88
CA ILE A 395 -28.18 26.53 14.22
C ILE A 395 -28.53 27.85 14.89
N ASP A 396 -29.82 28.16 15.04
CA ASP A 396 -30.29 29.40 15.65
C ASP A 396 -29.73 29.58 17.08
N ARG A 397 -29.63 28.48 17.86
CA ARG A 397 -28.99 28.51 19.18
C ARG A 397 -27.50 28.79 19.12
N HIS A 398 -26.78 28.19 18.18
CA HIS A 398 -25.34 28.41 18.05
C HIS A 398 -25.05 29.83 17.56
N GLU A 399 -25.86 30.37 16.64
CA GLU A 399 -25.78 31.77 16.22
C GLU A 399 -26.06 32.73 17.38
N ARG A 400 -27.07 32.41 18.20
CA ARG A 400 -27.34 33.16 19.43
C ARG A 400 -26.20 33.08 20.43
N TRP A 401 -25.59 31.92 20.62
CA TRP A 401 -24.42 31.78 21.51
C TRP A 401 -23.19 32.50 20.97
N ILE A 402 -23.01 32.60 19.66
CA ILE A 402 -21.95 33.42 19.07
C ILE A 402 -22.18 34.91 19.39
N ALA A 403 -23.43 35.39 19.31
CA ALA A 403 -23.77 36.78 19.64
C ALA A 403 -23.76 37.08 21.15
N HIS A 404 -24.17 36.09 21.96
CA HIS A 404 -24.34 36.17 23.41
C HIS A 404 -23.76 34.91 24.09
N PRO A 405 -22.43 34.75 24.13
CA PRO A 405 -21.77 33.55 24.65
C PRO A 405 -22.12 33.28 26.12
N GLU A 406 -22.36 34.33 26.89
CA GLU A 406 -22.73 34.28 28.31
C GLU A 406 -24.01 33.47 28.57
N GLU A 407 -24.92 33.36 27.61
CA GLU A 407 -26.15 32.56 27.73
C GLU A 407 -25.86 31.06 27.83
N LYS A 408 -24.71 30.59 27.30
CA LYS A 408 -24.36 29.16 27.26
C LYS A 408 -23.33 28.76 28.31
N VAL A 409 -22.32 29.59 28.52
CA VAL A 409 -21.18 29.25 29.38
C VAL A 409 -21.17 29.99 30.72
N GLY A 410 -21.97 31.05 30.89
CA GLY A 410 -21.97 31.86 32.11
C GLY A 410 -20.78 32.85 32.16
N LYS A 411 -20.90 33.87 33.03
CA LYS A 411 -19.98 35.03 33.03
C LYS A 411 -18.58 34.74 33.59
N ASP A 412 -18.43 33.68 34.39
CA ASP A 412 -17.18 33.35 35.08
C ASP A 412 -16.24 32.43 34.26
N TRP A 413 -16.57 32.18 32.98
CA TRP A 413 -15.78 31.31 32.12
C TRP A 413 -14.48 31.97 31.62
N PRO A 414 -13.38 31.20 31.46
CA PRO A 414 -12.11 31.75 30.99
C PRO A 414 -12.24 32.38 29.58
N PRO A 415 -11.85 33.66 29.39
CA PRO A 415 -12.05 34.38 28.13
C PRO A 415 -11.46 33.67 26.90
N GLU A 416 -10.31 33.01 27.04
CA GLU A 416 -9.66 32.28 25.96
C GLU A 416 -10.45 31.04 25.51
N ARG A 417 -11.18 30.41 26.43
CA ARG A 417 -12.06 29.28 26.12
C ARG A 417 -13.35 29.75 25.44
N VAL A 418 -13.86 30.91 25.84
CA VAL A 418 -15.02 31.54 25.17
C VAL A 418 -14.66 31.93 23.73
N ALA A 419 -13.48 32.50 23.51
CA ALA A 419 -12.99 32.83 22.17
C ALA A 419 -12.88 31.59 21.26
N ASP A 420 -12.32 30.48 21.75
CA ASP A 420 -12.24 29.24 20.95
C ASP A 420 -13.62 28.68 20.58
N LEU A 421 -14.61 28.84 21.47
CA LEU A 421 -15.99 28.44 21.20
C LEU A 421 -16.63 29.31 20.11
N VAL A 422 -16.52 30.63 20.24
CA VAL A 422 -17.12 31.62 19.33
C VAL A 422 -16.45 31.61 17.96
N GLU A 423 -15.13 31.57 17.91
CA GLU A 423 -14.36 31.73 16.67
C GLU A 423 -14.20 30.43 15.88
N LYS A 424 -14.29 29.26 16.55
CA LYS A 424 -13.97 27.98 15.90
C LYS A 424 -15.03 26.91 16.12
N LYS A 425 -15.41 26.62 17.36
CA LYS A 425 -16.27 25.45 17.64
C LYS A 425 -17.69 25.63 17.12
N TRP A 426 -18.37 26.69 17.52
CA TRP A 426 -19.76 26.95 17.10
C TRP A 426 -19.89 27.21 15.60
N PRO A 427 -18.98 27.98 14.94
CA PRO A 427 -18.99 28.10 13.48
C PRO A 427 -18.84 26.75 12.76
N LYS A 428 -17.98 25.85 13.26
CA LYS A 428 -17.84 24.48 12.70
C LYS A 428 -19.11 23.64 12.91
N ASP A 429 -19.74 23.75 14.07
CA ASP A 429 -20.98 23.02 14.36
C ASP A 429 -22.15 23.52 13.47
N ILE A 430 -22.26 24.84 13.25
CA ILE A 430 -23.21 25.46 12.31
C ILE A 430 -22.98 24.93 10.89
N ALA A 431 -21.73 24.99 10.39
CA ALA A 431 -21.41 24.51 9.04
C ALA A 431 -21.78 23.02 8.85
N ARG A 432 -21.54 22.18 9.87
CA ARG A 432 -21.95 20.77 9.86
C ARG A 432 -23.47 20.62 9.81
N GLN A 433 -24.21 21.39 10.60
CA GLN A 433 -25.67 21.33 10.66
C GLN A 433 -26.32 21.84 9.37
N GLN A 434 -25.77 22.89 8.75
CA GLN A 434 -26.19 23.40 7.45
C GLN A 434 -26.00 22.35 6.34
N ALA A 435 -24.85 21.68 6.31
CA ALA A 435 -24.60 20.56 5.40
C ALA A 435 -25.62 19.41 5.59
N GLN A 436 -26.00 19.10 6.84
CA GLN A 436 -27.02 18.10 7.13
C GLN A 436 -28.42 18.55 6.67
N LEU A 437 -28.77 19.84 6.84
CA LEU A 437 -30.03 20.40 6.33
C LEU A 437 -30.14 20.28 4.81
N GLU A 438 -29.06 20.60 4.09
CA GLU A 438 -29.02 20.50 2.63
C GLU A 438 -29.23 19.05 2.17
N ILE A 439 -28.63 18.08 2.87
CA ILE A 439 -28.84 16.65 2.62
C ILE A 439 -30.30 16.24 2.84
N LEU A 440 -30.91 16.64 3.96
CA LEU A 440 -32.31 16.32 4.23
C LEU A 440 -33.24 16.96 3.19
N GLY A 441 -32.96 18.20 2.77
CA GLY A 441 -33.67 18.88 1.70
C GLY A 441 -33.56 18.15 0.36
N GLY A 442 -32.36 17.64 0.03
CA GLY A 442 -32.13 16.82 -1.16
C GLY A 442 -32.93 15.52 -1.18
N ILE A 443 -33.00 14.79 -0.04
CA ILE A 443 -33.84 13.58 0.09
C ILE A 443 -35.31 13.91 -0.17
N MET A 444 -35.83 14.99 0.43
CA MET A 444 -37.23 15.39 0.28
C MET A 444 -37.56 15.80 -1.16
N LYS A 445 -36.62 16.44 -1.86
CA LYS A 445 -36.76 16.81 -3.27
C LYS A 445 -36.76 15.57 -4.18
N GLU A 446 -35.82 14.65 -3.99
CA GLU A 446 -35.75 13.36 -4.71
C GLU A 446 -37.06 12.57 -4.58
N ARG A 447 -37.63 12.49 -3.37
CA ARG A 447 -38.88 11.77 -3.13
C ARG A 447 -40.09 12.42 -3.80
N LYS A 448 -40.16 13.75 -3.81
CA LYS A 448 -41.22 14.50 -4.51
C LYS A 448 -41.12 14.38 -6.03
N ASP A 449 -39.92 14.42 -6.59
CA ASP A 449 -39.67 14.32 -8.02
C ASP A 449 -39.89 12.89 -8.56
N GLY A 450 -39.78 11.86 -7.70
CA GLY A 450 -40.02 10.45 -8.03
C GLY A 450 -41.43 9.92 -7.76
N THR A 451 -42.37 10.75 -7.27
CA THR A 451 -43.77 10.37 -7.01
C THR A 451 -44.77 11.06 -7.95
N GLY A 452 -44.29 11.56 -9.10
CA GLY A 452 -45.11 12.08 -10.21
C GLY A 452 -45.48 11.03 -11.24
#